data_AF-A0A848B6H7-F1
#
_entry.id   AF-A0A848B6H7-F1
#
_cell.length_a   1.000
_cell.length_b   1.000
_cell.length_c   1.000
_cell.angle_alpha   90.00
_cell.angle_beta   90.00
_cell.angle_gamma   90.00
#
_symmetry.space_group_name_H-M   'P 1'
#
loop_
_entity.id
_entity.type
_entity.pdbx_description
1 polymer ?
#
loop_
_entity_poly.entity_id
_entity_poly.type
_entity_poly.pdbx_seq_one_letter_code
_entity_poly.pdbx_strand_id
1 'polypeptide(L)'
;MQGLNWQTFGFPQPGFLPARLPAEGLRKALEERRLPFAKEWDVETIAQTDYLPMLAASGDGQTWCREFDRELREVARRYFNHTLLDFSGLTDWADIMWTWDELLLEAAGGDEKAVSDPEKGDLSPEWNLTWAIQRMRAINLLLYAPVQYLCDYVSGSVHTGEPSSPAAAVAAALKDARPASDGSFPASYIHNIYGPDHGWREGSYCCNATVTKRIYADLPEGFTPDGNVYLFMKVAGAGGDDENFFGSGVSIGMNQFTADADGVFVEFRNDDFTAGITTPTKDHETYNGWEATHCTAFADYAGLFHFKEGDAI
;
A
#
# COMPACT_ATOMS: atom_id res chain seq x y z
N MET A 1 -10.18 -27.77 16.84
CA MET A 1 -11.34 -27.13 17.47
C MET A 1 -12.57 -27.51 16.66
N GLN A 2 -13.68 -27.82 17.32
CA GLN A 2 -14.91 -28.31 16.70
C GLN A 2 -15.61 -27.20 15.91
N GLY A 3 -16.20 -27.60 14.77
CA GLY A 3 -16.63 -26.73 13.66
C GLY A 3 -17.56 -25.58 14.04
N LEU A 4 -17.21 -24.40 13.53
CA LEU A 4 -18.05 -23.22 13.48
C LEU A 4 -19.04 -23.40 12.32
N ASN A 5 -20.34 -23.42 12.66
CA ASN A 5 -21.45 -23.60 11.73
C ASN A 5 -22.20 -22.26 11.65
N TRP A 6 -22.78 -21.94 10.49
CA TRP A 6 -23.64 -20.78 10.19
C TRP A 6 -24.63 -20.39 11.33
N GLN A 7 -25.14 -21.38 12.05
CA GLN A 7 -26.05 -21.25 13.19
C GLN A 7 -25.37 -20.76 14.47
N THR A 8 -24.06 -20.96 14.61
CA THR A 8 -23.25 -20.53 15.76
C THR A 8 -23.14 -19.00 15.85
N PHE A 9 -23.32 -18.31 14.73
CA PHE A 9 -23.41 -16.85 14.64
C PHE A 9 -24.86 -16.33 14.59
N GLY A 10 -25.84 -17.20 14.86
CA GLY A 10 -27.27 -16.83 14.90
C GLY A 10 -27.99 -16.85 13.55
N PHE A 11 -27.37 -17.34 12.47
CA PHE A 11 -28.00 -17.41 11.14
C PHE A 11 -28.65 -18.77 10.87
N PRO A 12 -29.99 -18.84 10.64
CA PRO A 12 -30.65 -20.14 10.46
C PRO A 12 -30.64 -20.62 9.00
N GLN A 13 -30.99 -21.90 8.79
CA GLN A 13 -31.08 -22.52 7.47
C GLN A 13 -31.96 -21.70 6.50
N PRO A 14 -31.63 -21.64 5.19
CA PRO A 14 -32.40 -20.88 4.21
C PRO A 14 -33.71 -21.61 3.90
N GLY A 15 -34.67 -21.44 4.80
CA GLY A 15 -36.05 -21.81 4.69
C GLY A 15 -36.86 -20.77 5.45
N PHE A 16 -37.21 -19.68 4.75
CA PHE A 16 -38.06 -18.57 5.23
C PHE A 16 -37.63 -17.93 6.57
N LEU A 17 -36.74 -16.93 6.49
CA LEU A 17 -36.56 -15.93 7.54
C LEU A 17 -36.59 -14.51 6.97
N PRO A 18 -36.98 -13.51 7.79
CA PRO A 18 -37.01 -12.12 7.36
C PRO A 18 -35.59 -11.67 6.97
N ALA A 19 -35.49 -10.99 5.83
CA ALA A 19 -34.26 -10.56 5.14
C ALA A 19 -33.28 -9.66 5.95
N ARG A 20 -33.51 -9.46 7.25
CA ARG A 20 -32.73 -8.59 8.16
C ARG A 20 -31.37 -9.16 8.55
N LEU A 21 -31.26 -10.47 8.62
CA LEU A 21 -30.03 -11.17 9.02
C LEU A 21 -28.89 -11.01 7.97
N PRO A 22 -29.13 -11.26 6.66
CA PRO A 22 -28.12 -10.99 5.63
C PRO A 22 -27.63 -9.54 5.62
N ALA A 23 -28.51 -8.58 5.91
CA ALA A 23 -28.17 -7.16 5.94
C ALA A 23 -27.19 -6.80 7.06
N GLU A 24 -27.41 -7.35 8.25
CA GLU A 24 -26.49 -7.19 9.39
C GLU A 24 -25.13 -7.84 9.11
N GLY A 25 -25.12 -9.05 8.53
CA GLY A 25 -23.89 -9.74 8.14
C GLY A 25 -23.07 -8.97 7.10
N LEU A 26 -23.73 -8.46 6.05
CA LEU A 26 -23.10 -7.60 5.04
C LEU A 26 -22.52 -6.33 5.64
N ARG A 27 -23.23 -5.73 6.60
CA ARG A 27 -22.77 -4.53 7.29
C ARG A 27 -21.50 -4.83 8.11
N LYS A 28 -21.50 -5.88 8.92
CA LYS A 28 -20.32 -6.31 9.69
C LYS A 28 -19.13 -6.61 8.79
N ALA A 29 -19.34 -7.32 7.68
CA ALA A 29 -18.30 -7.60 6.70
C ALA A 29 -17.73 -6.32 6.05
N LEU A 30 -18.58 -5.34 5.76
CA LEU A 30 -18.14 -4.04 5.24
C LEU A 30 -17.35 -3.23 6.28
N GLU A 31 -17.75 -3.25 7.56
CA GLU A 31 -16.99 -2.61 8.63
C GLU A 31 -15.64 -3.29 8.87
N GLU A 32 -15.55 -4.62 8.79
CA GLU A 32 -14.27 -5.33 8.80
C GLU A 32 -13.35 -4.84 7.69
N ARG A 33 -13.88 -4.62 6.47
CA ARG A 33 -13.10 -4.05 5.35
C ARG A 33 -12.70 -2.59 5.54
N ARG A 34 -13.20 -1.90 6.57
CA ARG A 34 -12.72 -0.56 6.93
C ARG A 34 -11.58 -0.56 7.94
N LEU A 35 -11.35 -1.68 8.64
CA LEU A 35 -10.30 -1.80 9.65
C LEU A 35 -8.91 -1.39 9.14
N PRO A 36 -8.45 -1.77 7.93
CA PRO A 36 -7.14 -1.34 7.43
C PRO A 36 -6.94 0.17 7.35
N PHE A 37 -8.02 0.93 7.41
CA PHE A 37 -8.01 2.39 7.32
C PHE A 37 -8.38 3.09 8.62
N ALA A 38 -8.68 2.33 9.67
CA ALA A 38 -9.01 2.85 10.98
C ALA A 38 -7.73 3.10 11.79
N LYS A 39 -7.79 4.06 12.73
CA LYS A 39 -6.68 4.32 13.65
C LYS A 39 -6.49 3.20 14.68
N GLU A 40 -7.58 2.54 15.05
CA GLU A 40 -7.63 1.45 16.02
C GLU A 40 -8.53 0.36 15.46
N TRP A 41 -8.13 -0.90 15.68
CA TRP A 41 -8.87 -2.06 15.22
C TRP A 41 -9.75 -2.58 16.33
N ASP A 42 -11.05 -2.37 16.22
CA ASP A 42 -12.02 -2.79 17.21
C ASP A 42 -13.00 -3.82 16.62
N VAL A 43 -12.47 -5.02 16.41
CA VAL A 43 -13.22 -6.17 15.89
C VAL A 43 -14.34 -6.57 16.86
N GLU A 44 -14.12 -6.43 18.17
CA GLU A 44 -15.10 -6.77 19.19
C GLU A 44 -16.32 -5.84 19.12
N THR A 45 -16.10 -4.53 18.96
CA THR A 45 -17.20 -3.58 18.77
C THR A 45 -17.98 -3.87 17.48
N ILE A 46 -17.32 -4.22 16.38
CA ILE A 46 -18.03 -4.60 15.14
C ILE A 46 -18.92 -5.83 15.39
N ALA A 47 -18.41 -6.84 16.10
CA ALA A 47 -19.17 -8.04 16.40
C ALA A 47 -20.39 -7.78 17.31
N GLN A 48 -20.21 -6.92 18.32
CA GLN A 48 -21.21 -6.61 19.34
C GLN A 48 -22.23 -5.54 18.91
N THR A 49 -21.91 -4.73 17.89
CA THR A 49 -22.81 -3.69 17.41
C THR A 49 -24.03 -4.29 16.74
N ASP A 50 -25.21 -3.88 17.21
CA ASP A 50 -26.48 -4.13 16.54
C ASP A 50 -26.68 -3.10 15.42
N TYR A 51 -26.59 -3.55 14.18
CA TYR A 51 -26.79 -2.70 13.00
C TYR A 51 -28.26 -2.65 12.53
N LEU A 52 -29.17 -3.34 13.21
CA LEU A 52 -30.61 -3.31 12.87
C LEU A 52 -31.23 -1.91 12.93
N PRO A 53 -30.86 -0.99 13.86
CA PRO A 53 -31.39 0.36 13.86
C PRO A 53 -31.06 1.17 12.59
N MET A 54 -29.94 0.86 11.92
CA MET A 54 -29.58 1.51 10.66
C MET A 54 -30.47 1.07 9.51
N LEU A 55 -30.91 -0.21 9.50
CA LEU A 55 -31.88 -0.71 8.52
C LEU A 55 -33.25 -0.01 8.65
N ALA A 56 -33.63 0.38 9.86
CA ALA A 56 -34.86 1.12 10.10
C ALA A 56 -34.78 2.58 9.63
N ALA A 57 -33.58 3.15 9.51
CA ALA A 57 -33.36 4.54 9.10
C ALA A 57 -33.49 4.74 7.57
N SER A 58 -33.14 3.74 6.76
CA SER A 58 -33.21 3.83 5.29
C SER A 58 -34.63 3.86 4.73
N GLY A 59 -35.67 3.61 5.55
CA GLY A 59 -37.08 3.73 5.14
C GLY A 59 -37.64 2.54 4.34
N ASP A 60 -36.85 1.97 3.41
CA ASP A 60 -37.16 0.75 2.65
C ASP A 60 -35.89 -0.02 2.22
N GLY A 61 -36.09 -1.24 1.71
CA GLY A 61 -34.97 -2.13 1.32
C GLY A 61 -34.18 -1.65 0.10
N GLN A 62 -34.83 -0.94 -0.84
CA GLN A 62 -34.18 -0.44 -2.04
C GLN A 62 -33.24 0.72 -1.70
N THR A 63 -33.68 1.63 -0.84
CA THR A 63 -32.89 2.74 -0.32
C THR A 63 -31.67 2.22 0.43
N TRP A 64 -31.84 1.21 1.29
CA TRP A 64 -30.71 0.59 1.97
C TRP A 64 -29.71 -0.04 0.98
N CYS A 65 -30.17 -0.77 -0.04
CA CYS A 65 -29.27 -1.39 -1.02
C CYS A 65 -28.43 -0.35 -1.78
N ARG A 66 -29.03 0.80 -2.14
CA ARG A 66 -28.31 1.92 -2.79
C ARG A 66 -27.29 2.55 -1.86
N GLU A 67 -27.66 2.79 -0.60
CA GLU A 67 -26.75 3.34 0.40
C GLU A 67 -25.57 2.40 0.66
N PHE A 68 -25.86 1.10 0.81
CA PHE A 68 -24.85 0.07 1.00
C PHE A 68 -23.89 0.00 -0.19
N ASP A 69 -24.39 -0.02 -1.43
CA ASP A 69 -23.54 -0.05 -2.62
C ASP A 69 -22.65 1.19 -2.73
N ARG A 70 -23.16 2.37 -2.37
CA ARG A 70 -22.35 3.60 -2.31
C ARG A 70 -21.21 3.44 -1.30
N GLU A 71 -21.50 2.94 -0.10
CA GLU A 71 -20.50 2.73 0.93
C GLU A 71 -19.48 1.64 0.57
N LEU A 72 -19.95 0.52 0.00
CA LEU A 72 -19.08 -0.55 -0.49
C LEU A 72 -18.16 -0.02 -1.60
N ARG A 73 -18.67 0.80 -2.52
CA ARG A 73 -17.86 1.43 -3.58
C ARG A 73 -16.79 2.35 -3.01
N GLU A 74 -17.09 3.12 -1.96
CA GLU A 74 -16.10 3.96 -1.30
C GLU A 74 -15.00 3.14 -0.63
N VAL A 75 -15.35 2.03 0.02
CA VAL A 75 -14.38 1.12 0.63
C VAL A 75 -13.55 0.42 -0.45
N ALA A 76 -14.20 -0.11 -1.49
CA ALA A 76 -13.54 -0.85 -2.57
C ALA A 76 -12.50 -0.02 -3.32
N ARG A 77 -12.74 1.28 -3.53
CA ARG A 77 -11.78 2.22 -4.15
C ARG A 77 -10.44 2.32 -3.43
N ARG A 78 -10.35 1.83 -2.19
CA ARG A 78 -9.13 1.86 -1.39
C ARG A 78 -8.36 0.54 -1.43
N TYR A 79 -8.92 -0.52 -1.98
CA TYR A 79 -8.24 -1.81 -2.15
C TYR A 79 -7.63 -1.92 -3.55
N PHE A 80 -6.54 -2.68 -3.67
CA PHE A 80 -5.73 -2.79 -4.88
C PHE A 80 -6.07 -3.98 -5.77
N ASN A 81 -6.72 -4.98 -5.20
CA ASN A 81 -6.92 -6.24 -5.89
C ASN A 81 -8.34 -6.32 -6.41
N HIS A 82 -8.50 -6.37 -7.72
CA HIS A 82 -9.57 -7.17 -8.27
C HIS A 82 -9.01 -7.90 -9.51
N THR A 83 -9.57 -9.07 -9.76
CA THR A 83 -9.09 -10.30 -10.44
C THR A 83 -7.66 -10.37 -10.99
N LEU A 84 -6.81 -11.14 -10.31
CA LEU A 84 -5.56 -11.71 -10.86
C LEU A 84 -4.41 -10.70 -11.01
N LEU A 85 -3.94 -10.19 -9.87
CA LEU A 85 -2.61 -9.56 -9.80
C LEU A 85 -1.54 -10.61 -10.15
N ASP A 86 -1.08 -10.58 -11.40
CA ASP A 86 0.18 -11.19 -11.80
C ASP A 86 1.29 -10.13 -11.66
N PHE A 87 1.98 -10.17 -10.52
CA PHE A 87 3.06 -9.22 -10.23
C PHE A 87 4.27 -9.35 -11.18
N SER A 88 4.32 -10.39 -12.01
CA SER A 88 5.41 -10.60 -12.97
C SER A 88 5.36 -9.69 -14.21
N GLY A 89 4.24 -8.98 -14.43
CA GLY A 89 4.02 -8.09 -15.58
C GLY A 89 4.02 -6.59 -15.29
N LEU A 90 4.33 -6.16 -14.07
CA LEU A 90 4.15 -4.77 -13.61
C LEU A 90 5.28 -3.82 -14.07
N THR A 91 5.34 -3.53 -15.37
CA THR A 91 6.23 -2.47 -15.89
C THR A 91 5.67 -1.06 -15.64
N ASP A 92 4.34 -0.91 -15.61
CA ASP A 92 3.64 0.36 -15.40
C ASP A 92 2.42 0.19 -14.47
N TRP A 93 2.60 0.54 -13.20
CA TRP A 93 1.55 0.53 -12.17
C TRP A 93 0.45 1.59 -12.39
N ALA A 94 0.64 2.53 -13.32
CA ALA A 94 -0.20 3.72 -13.43
C ALA A 94 -1.67 3.43 -13.78
N ASP A 95 -1.96 2.24 -14.34
CA ASP A 95 -3.27 1.97 -14.97
C ASP A 95 -4.06 0.80 -14.36
N ILE A 96 -3.56 0.13 -13.30
CA ILE A 96 -4.31 -0.96 -12.65
C ILE A 96 -5.18 -0.39 -11.52
N MET A 97 -6.17 0.39 -11.92
CA MET A 97 -7.30 0.74 -11.06
C MET A 97 -8.55 0.10 -11.63
N TRP A 98 -8.98 -0.98 -10.99
CA TRP A 98 -10.23 -1.64 -11.34
C TRP A 98 -11.43 -0.69 -11.23
N THR A 99 -12.36 -0.86 -12.16
CA THR A 99 -13.65 -0.21 -12.11
C THR A 99 -14.61 -1.01 -11.22
N TRP A 100 -15.55 -0.30 -10.60
CA TRP A 100 -16.66 -0.91 -9.84
C TRP A 100 -17.38 -2.02 -10.61
N ASP A 101 -17.47 -1.86 -11.94
CA ASP A 101 -18.20 -2.78 -12.81
C ASP A 101 -17.47 -4.12 -12.93
N GLU A 102 -16.13 -4.11 -12.99
CA GLU A 102 -15.34 -5.35 -13.05
C GLU A 102 -15.40 -6.13 -11.73
N LEU A 103 -15.38 -5.43 -10.58
CA LEU A 103 -15.59 -6.06 -9.27
C LEU A 103 -16.96 -6.77 -9.21
N LEU A 104 -18.02 -6.08 -9.64
CA LEU A 104 -19.36 -6.65 -9.66
C LEU A 104 -19.50 -7.79 -10.68
N LEU A 105 -18.82 -7.68 -11.82
CA LEU A 105 -18.76 -8.75 -12.83
C LEU A 105 -18.13 -10.02 -12.25
N GLU A 106 -17.01 -9.89 -11.54
CA GLU A 106 -16.38 -11.03 -10.88
C GLU A 106 -17.27 -11.60 -9.78
N ALA A 107 -17.89 -10.74 -8.96
CA ALA A 107 -18.83 -11.18 -7.94
C ALA A 107 -20.05 -11.92 -8.52
N ALA A 108 -20.41 -11.62 -9.78
CA ALA A 108 -21.42 -12.32 -10.56
C ALA A 108 -20.89 -13.57 -11.30
N GLY A 109 -19.61 -13.93 -11.13
CA GLY A 109 -18.98 -15.09 -11.77
C GLY A 109 -18.72 -14.89 -13.27
N GLY A 110 -18.53 -13.64 -13.70
CA GLY A 110 -18.27 -13.29 -15.11
C GLY A 110 -19.52 -13.15 -15.99
N ASP A 111 -20.73 -13.26 -15.42
CA ASP A 111 -21.98 -13.05 -16.16
C ASP A 111 -22.49 -11.62 -15.99
N GLU A 112 -22.20 -10.75 -16.97
CA GLU A 112 -22.67 -9.36 -17.01
C GLU A 112 -24.19 -9.23 -16.85
N LYS A 113 -24.96 -10.21 -17.35
CA LYS A 113 -26.44 -10.18 -17.29
C LYS A 113 -26.97 -10.56 -15.92
N ALA A 114 -26.14 -11.16 -15.07
CA ALA A 114 -26.50 -11.54 -13.72
C ALA A 114 -26.23 -10.42 -12.70
N VAL A 115 -25.48 -9.37 -13.06
CA VAL A 115 -25.14 -8.26 -12.15
C VAL A 115 -26.40 -7.54 -11.69
N SER A 116 -26.73 -7.64 -10.41
CA SER A 116 -27.90 -6.96 -9.83
C SER A 116 -27.57 -5.50 -9.53
N ASP A 117 -28.37 -4.58 -10.07
CA ASP A 117 -28.15 -3.13 -9.96
C ASP A 117 -29.35 -2.41 -9.27
N PRO A 118 -29.17 -1.89 -8.05
CA PRO A 118 -30.19 -1.13 -7.33
C PRO A 118 -30.69 0.12 -8.05
N GLU A 119 -29.86 0.74 -8.88
CA GLU A 119 -30.19 1.95 -9.62
C GLU A 119 -31.08 1.65 -10.83
N LYS A 120 -30.97 0.44 -11.40
CA LYS A 120 -31.82 -0.02 -12.52
C LYS A 120 -33.17 -0.56 -12.08
N GLY A 121 -33.39 -0.71 -10.77
CA GLY A 121 -34.64 -1.27 -10.23
C GLY A 121 -34.68 -2.80 -10.27
N ASP A 122 -33.53 -3.47 -10.39
CA ASP A 122 -33.41 -4.94 -10.47
C ASP A 122 -33.65 -5.65 -9.12
N LEU A 123 -33.97 -4.88 -8.09
CA LEU A 123 -34.27 -5.34 -6.73
C LEU A 123 -35.76 -5.57 -6.54
N SER A 124 -36.39 -6.40 -7.38
CA SER A 124 -37.77 -6.83 -7.14
C SER A 124 -37.79 -8.27 -6.60
N PRO A 125 -38.29 -8.52 -5.37
CA PRO A 125 -38.80 -7.57 -4.36
C PRO A 125 -37.67 -6.69 -3.77
N GLU A 126 -38.03 -5.62 -3.04
CA GLU A 126 -37.17 -4.52 -2.49
C GLU A 126 -35.79 -4.94 -1.94
N TRP A 127 -35.65 -6.23 -1.63
CA TRP A 127 -34.44 -6.94 -1.30
C TRP A 127 -34.31 -8.24 -2.13
N ASN A 128 -33.17 -8.44 -2.82
CA ASN A 128 -32.90 -9.66 -3.59
C ASN A 128 -31.73 -10.47 -2.98
N LEU A 129 -31.93 -11.77 -2.76
CA LEU A 129 -30.87 -12.69 -2.30
C LEU A 129 -29.67 -12.73 -3.24
N THR A 130 -29.92 -12.68 -4.56
CA THR A 130 -28.85 -12.64 -5.57
C THR A 130 -27.96 -11.43 -5.38
N TRP A 131 -28.56 -10.25 -5.14
CA TRP A 131 -27.82 -9.03 -4.84
C TRP A 131 -26.96 -9.18 -3.57
N ALA A 132 -27.54 -9.74 -2.49
CA ALA A 132 -26.82 -9.91 -1.23
C ALA A 132 -25.62 -10.86 -1.37
N ILE A 133 -25.78 -11.97 -2.10
CA ILE A 133 -24.69 -12.92 -2.38
C ILE A 133 -23.59 -12.25 -3.21
N GLN A 134 -23.96 -11.47 -4.23
CA GLN A 134 -22.97 -10.74 -5.04
C GLN A 134 -22.19 -9.74 -4.19
N ARG A 135 -22.82 -8.99 -3.28
CA ARG A 135 -22.12 -8.02 -2.43
C ARG A 135 -21.22 -8.69 -1.40
N MET A 136 -21.65 -9.83 -0.87
CA MET A 136 -20.79 -10.67 -0.03
C MET A 136 -19.54 -11.12 -0.79
N ARG A 137 -19.70 -11.60 -2.03
CA ARG A 137 -18.56 -11.99 -2.89
C ARG A 137 -17.67 -10.80 -3.21
N ALA A 138 -18.24 -9.65 -3.56
CA ALA A 138 -17.48 -8.44 -3.81
C ALA A 138 -16.63 -8.03 -2.59
N ILE A 139 -17.19 -8.11 -1.38
CA ILE A 139 -16.45 -7.87 -0.13
C ILE A 139 -15.33 -8.90 0.06
N ASN A 140 -15.60 -10.18 -0.21
CA ASN A 140 -14.59 -11.24 -0.10
C ASN A 140 -13.44 -11.06 -1.08
N LEU A 141 -13.68 -10.39 -2.20
CA LEU A 141 -12.65 -10.03 -3.17
C LEU A 141 -11.80 -8.84 -2.73
N LEU A 142 -12.12 -8.11 -1.65
CA LEU A 142 -11.30 -7.01 -1.12
C LEU A 142 -10.27 -7.56 -0.13
N LEU A 143 -9.04 -7.83 -0.58
CA LEU A 143 -8.03 -8.52 0.24
C LEU A 143 -6.74 -7.72 0.40
N TYR A 144 -6.34 -6.95 -0.60
CA TYR A 144 -5.07 -6.23 -0.58
C TYR A 144 -5.34 -4.73 -0.48
N ALA A 145 -4.83 -4.10 0.58
CA ALA A 145 -5.03 -2.67 0.83
C ALA A 145 -3.71 -1.96 1.14
N PRO A 146 -3.61 -0.65 0.88
CA PRO A 146 -2.42 0.15 1.15
C PRO A 146 -2.06 0.13 2.63
N VAL A 147 -0.75 0.06 2.84
CA VAL A 147 -0.11 0.22 4.12
C VAL A 147 0.80 1.42 4.02
N GLN A 148 0.81 2.26 5.06
CA GLN A 148 1.78 3.34 5.13
C GLN A 148 3.17 2.74 5.33
N TYR A 149 4.15 3.22 4.58
CA TYR A 149 5.56 2.90 4.86
C TYR A 149 6.26 4.12 5.41
N LEU A 150 7.31 3.86 6.19
CA LEU A 150 8.20 4.83 6.78
C LEU A 150 9.62 4.51 6.34
N CYS A 151 10.45 5.55 6.34
CA CYS A 151 11.84 5.45 5.95
C CYS A 151 12.71 6.18 6.96
N ASP A 152 13.78 5.53 7.37
CA ASP A 152 14.84 6.19 8.12
C ASP A 152 15.91 6.67 7.14
N TYR A 153 16.25 7.95 7.23
CA TYR A 153 17.28 8.56 6.38
C TYR A 153 18.38 9.16 7.23
N VAL A 154 19.56 9.28 6.63
CA VAL A 154 20.57 10.26 7.06
C VAL A 154 20.84 11.22 5.92
N SER A 155 20.88 12.51 6.21
CA SER A 155 21.27 13.53 5.23
C SER A 155 22.26 14.51 5.83
N GLY A 156 23.26 14.89 5.05
CA GLY A 156 24.30 15.81 5.45
C GLY A 156 24.98 16.48 4.26
N SER A 157 25.72 17.54 4.54
CA SER A 157 26.43 18.30 3.52
C SER A 157 27.72 18.91 4.04
N VAL A 158 28.67 19.14 3.13
CA VAL A 158 29.91 19.86 3.41
C VAL A 158 30.17 20.89 2.33
N HIS A 159 30.38 22.14 2.75
CA HIS A 159 30.59 23.30 1.90
C HIS A 159 31.62 24.24 2.52
N THR A 160 32.80 23.71 2.84
CA THR A 160 33.85 24.46 3.57
C THR A 160 34.80 25.23 2.66
N GLY A 161 34.87 24.85 1.38
CA GLY A 161 35.81 25.41 0.41
C GLY A 161 37.28 25.12 0.71
N GLU A 162 37.56 24.23 1.67
CA GLU A 162 38.92 23.78 1.97
C GLU A 162 39.33 22.67 1.00
N PRO A 163 40.59 22.69 0.50
CA PRO A 163 41.10 21.64 -0.38
C PRO A 163 40.92 20.25 0.23
N SER A 164 40.32 19.35 -0.54
CA SER A 164 39.95 18.00 -0.09
C SER A 164 39.88 17.07 -1.30
N SER A 165 39.72 15.76 -1.08
CA SER A 165 39.33 14.84 -2.16
C SER A 165 37.80 14.68 -2.18
N PRO A 166 37.20 14.27 -3.32
CA PRO A 166 35.77 13.97 -3.37
C PRO A 166 35.34 12.97 -2.29
N ALA A 167 36.12 11.90 -2.10
CA ALA A 167 35.87 10.91 -1.05
C ALA A 167 35.91 11.51 0.37
N ALA A 168 36.82 12.47 0.63
CA ALA A 168 36.88 13.15 1.91
C ALA A 168 35.67 14.09 2.13
N ALA A 169 35.19 14.74 1.06
CA ALA A 169 33.98 15.56 1.12
C ALA A 169 32.74 14.70 1.41
N VAL A 170 32.59 13.55 0.75
CA VAL A 170 31.51 12.58 1.04
C VAL A 170 31.58 12.09 2.49
N ALA A 171 32.76 11.67 2.95
CA ALA A 171 32.94 11.20 4.32
C ALA A 171 32.60 12.30 5.36
N ALA A 172 32.94 13.56 5.07
CA ALA A 172 32.59 14.69 5.92
C ALA A 172 31.07 14.96 5.93
N ALA A 173 30.42 14.94 4.78
CA ALA A 173 28.96 15.11 4.68
C ALA A 173 28.20 14.01 5.46
N LEU A 174 28.63 12.75 5.35
CA LEU A 174 27.99 11.63 6.04
C LEU A 174 28.29 11.58 7.54
N LYS A 175 29.44 12.11 7.98
CA LYS A 175 29.82 12.15 9.41
C LYS A 175 28.88 13.03 10.24
N ASP A 176 28.46 14.15 9.66
CA ASP A 176 27.56 15.11 10.31
C ASP A 176 26.09 14.91 9.89
N ALA A 177 25.80 13.80 9.20
CA ALA A 177 24.47 13.51 8.71
C ALA A 177 23.49 13.29 9.86
N ARG A 178 22.29 13.85 9.72
CA ARG A 178 21.23 13.80 10.73
C ARG A 178 20.04 13.01 10.21
N PRO A 179 19.22 12.43 11.11
CA PRO A 179 17.92 11.93 10.73
C PRO A 179 17.14 13.00 9.98
N ALA A 180 16.66 12.63 8.79
CA ALA A 180 15.77 13.46 7.99
C ALA A 180 14.44 12.73 7.82
N SER A 181 13.35 13.49 7.82
CA SER A 181 12.03 13.02 7.41
C SER A 181 11.58 13.94 6.30
N ASP A 182 11.91 13.59 5.06
CA ASP A 182 11.29 14.24 3.92
C ASP A 182 10.10 13.41 3.45
N GLY A 183 9.06 14.09 2.97
CA GLY A 183 7.90 13.46 2.35
C GLY A 183 8.17 13.02 0.91
N SER A 184 9.45 12.91 0.52
CA SER A 184 9.88 12.41 -0.77
C SER A 184 9.99 10.89 -0.76
N PHE A 185 10.02 10.32 -1.96
CA PHE A 185 10.28 8.89 -2.13
C PHE A 185 11.68 8.52 -1.62
N PRO A 186 11.89 7.24 -1.25
CA PRO A 186 13.20 6.75 -0.83
C PRO A 186 14.30 7.10 -1.84
N ALA A 187 15.42 7.61 -1.36
CA ALA A 187 16.55 7.94 -2.21
C ALA A 187 17.87 7.77 -1.45
N SER A 188 18.89 7.29 -2.18
CA SER A 188 20.25 7.27 -1.68
C SER A 188 21.19 7.77 -2.76
N TYR A 189 21.64 9.02 -2.63
CA TYR A 189 22.50 9.66 -3.62
C TYR A 189 23.52 10.61 -2.99
N ILE A 190 24.60 10.78 -3.75
CA ILE A 190 25.69 11.71 -3.50
C ILE A 190 25.73 12.70 -4.65
N HIS A 191 25.71 13.98 -4.31
CA HIS A 191 25.93 15.08 -5.23
C HIS A 191 27.26 15.75 -4.88
N ASN A 192 28.26 15.51 -5.73
CA ASN A 192 29.60 16.06 -5.58
C ASN A 192 29.82 17.22 -6.54
N ILE A 193 30.39 18.30 -6.02
CA ILE A 193 30.57 19.58 -6.71
C ILE A 193 32.05 19.97 -6.66
N TYR A 194 32.59 20.44 -7.78
CA TYR A 194 33.91 21.06 -7.81
C TYR A 194 33.83 22.46 -7.21
N GLY A 195 34.51 22.69 -6.09
CA GLY A 195 34.35 23.89 -5.27
C GLY A 195 34.49 25.23 -6.02
N PRO A 196 35.48 25.40 -6.93
CA PRO A 196 35.63 26.64 -7.71
C PRO A 196 34.42 27.06 -8.52
N ASP A 197 33.58 26.12 -8.96
CA ASP A 197 32.39 26.45 -9.75
C ASP A 197 31.37 27.24 -8.90
N HIS A 198 31.48 27.14 -7.57
CA HIS A 198 30.60 27.79 -6.60
C HIS A 198 31.36 28.81 -5.72
N GLY A 199 32.51 29.31 -6.20
CA GLY A 199 33.27 30.38 -5.56
C GLY A 199 34.27 29.94 -4.49
N TRP A 200 34.56 28.64 -4.38
CA TRP A 200 35.54 28.11 -3.44
C TRP A 200 36.95 27.98 -4.02
N ARG A 201 37.92 27.60 -3.17
CA ARG A 201 39.33 27.48 -3.56
C ARG A 201 39.54 26.34 -4.56
N GLU A 202 40.54 26.49 -5.43
CA GLU A 202 40.96 25.42 -6.34
C GLU A 202 41.34 24.15 -5.57
N GLY A 203 40.89 22.99 -6.09
CA GLY A 203 41.09 21.70 -5.43
C GLY A 203 40.20 21.42 -4.21
N SER A 204 39.20 22.26 -3.93
CA SER A 204 38.16 21.96 -2.93
C SER A 204 36.98 21.24 -3.57
N TYR A 205 36.29 20.41 -2.78
CA TYR A 205 35.08 19.72 -3.19
C TYR A 205 34.00 19.93 -2.14
N CYS A 206 32.77 20.08 -2.61
CA CYS A 206 31.58 20.10 -1.78
C CYS A 206 30.77 18.82 -2.05
N CYS A 207 29.98 18.42 -1.06
CA CYS A 207 29.13 17.24 -1.17
C CYS A 207 27.80 17.48 -0.46
N ASN A 208 26.71 17.05 -1.10
CA ASN A 208 25.44 16.76 -0.43
C ASN A 208 25.21 15.24 -0.50
N ALA A 209 24.79 14.64 0.60
CA ALA A 209 24.51 13.21 0.64
C ALA A 209 23.20 12.95 1.38
N THR A 210 22.34 12.15 0.77
CA THR A 210 21.15 11.59 1.41
C THR A 210 21.21 10.09 1.24
N VAL A 211 20.97 9.33 2.31
CA VAL A 211 21.01 7.86 2.28
C VAL A 211 19.84 7.31 3.07
N THR A 212 18.94 6.60 2.39
CA THR A 212 17.96 5.71 3.03
C THR A 212 18.69 4.62 3.79
N LYS A 213 18.36 4.42 5.07
CA LYS A 213 18.90 3.34 5.92
C LYS A 213 17.97 2.16 6.02
N ARG A 214 16.68 2.44 6.13
CA ARG A 214 15.67 1.41 6.37
C ARG A 214 14.35 1.86 5.78
N ILE A 215 13.63 0.91 5.18
CA ILE A 215 12.23 1.09 4.79
C ILE A 215 11.42 0.04 5.52
N TYR A 216 10.34 0.47 6.19
CA TYR A 216 9.51 -0.42 7.00
C TYR A 216 8.04 -0.01 6.92
N ALA A 217 7.16 -0.95 7.20
CA ALA A 217 5.73 -0.74 7.22
C ALA A 217 5.30 -0.14 8.57
N ASP A 218 4.38 0.83 8.53
CA ASP A 218 3.63 1.31 9.69
C ASP A 218 2.35 0.49 9.79
N LEU A 219 2.39 -0.51 10.68
CA LEU A 219 1.36 -1.52 10.81
C LEU A 219 0.65 -1.41 12.16
N PRO A 220 -0.67 -1.72 12.20
CA PRO A 220 -1.39 -1.79 13.45
C PRO A 220 -0.86 -2.95 14.31
N GLU A 221 -0.96 -2.76 15.63
CA GLU A 221 -0.57 -3.78 16.59
C GLU A 221 -1.35 -5.10 16.36
N GLY A 222 -0.65 -6.23 16.39
CA GLY A 222 -1.24 -7.56 16.23
C GLY A 222 -1.34 -8.06 14.78
N PHE A 223 -1.02 -7.24 13.78
CA PHE A 223 -0.86 -7.74 12.41
C PHE A 223 0.46 -8.49 12.24
N THR A 224 0.46 -9.62 11.52
CA THR A 224 1.66 -10.40 11.22
C THR A 224 2.19 -10.03 9.82
N PRO A 225 3.24 -9.21 9.73
CA PRO A 225 3.74 -8.72 8.44
C PRO A 225 4.39 -9.78 7.56
N ASP A 226 5.05 -10.76 8.17
CA ASP A 226 5.90 -11.73 7.49
C ASP A 226 5.14 -12.45 6.37
N GLY A 227 5.62 -12.30 5.14
CA GLY A 227 5.01 -12.88 3.94
C GLY A 227 3.69 -12.26 3.49
N ASN A 228 3.17 -11.24 4.18
CA ASN A 228 1.87 -10.63 3.89
C ASN A 228 1.96 -9.15 3.49
N VAL A 229 3.11 -8.48 3.70
CA VAL A 229 3.28 -7.06 3.33
C VAL A 229 4.35 -6.90 2.28
N TYR A 230 4.03 -6.12 1.27
CA TYR A 230 4.87 -5.91 0.10
C TYR A 230 5.12 -4.43 -0.12
N LEU A 231 6.32 -4.11 -0.59
CA LEU A 231 6.70 -2.77 -1.03
C LEU A 231 7.11 -2.85 -2.50
N PHE A 232 6.52 -2.01 -3.33
CA PHE A 232 6.87 -1.84 -4.73
C PHE A 232 7.52 -0.48 -4.93
N MET A 233 8.72 -0.49 -5.48
CA MET A 233 9.53 0.72 -5.63
C MET A 233 10.15 0.78 -7.03
N LYS A 234 9.74 1.79 -7.81
CA LYS A 234 10.34 2.06 -9.13
C LYS A 234 11.54 2.98 -8.94
N VAL A 235 12.72 2.53 -9.33
CA VAL A 235 14.00 3.21 -9.09
C VAL A 235 14.60 3.67 -10.41
N ALA A 236 15.18 4.86 -10.42
CA ALA A 236 16.04 5.38 -11.47
C ALA A 236 17.42 5.75 -10.87
N GLY A 237 18.39 6.03 -11.73
CA GLY A 237 19.64 6.66 -11.27
C GLY A 237 19.42 8.09 -10.77
N ALA A 238 20.37 8.60 -10.00
CA ALA A 238 20.26 9.94 -9.40
C ALA A 238 20.17 11.07 -10.44
N GLY A 239 19.31 12.04 -10.18
CA GLY A 239 18.88 13.07 -11.13
C GLY A 239 17.87 12.57 -12.18
N GLY A 240 17.30 11.37 -12.01
CA GLY A 240 16.46 10.69 -13.01
C GLY A 240 17.24 10.13 -14.21
N ASP A 241 18.56 10.01 -14.11
CA ASP A 241 19.45 9.52 -15.16
C ASP A 241 20.07 8.19 -14.75
N ASP A 242 19.74 7.13 -15.48
CA ASP A 242 20.19 5.77 -15.24
C ASP A 242 21.72 5.60 -15.37
N GLU A 243 22.42 6.50 -16.07
CA GLU A 243 23.88 6.52 -16.12
C GLU A 243 24.51 6.84 -14.75
N ASN A 244 23.78 7.55 -13.89
CA ASN A 244 24.20 7.91 -12.54
C ASN A 244 23.83 6.85 -11.49
N PHE A 245 23.21 5.75 -11.90
CA PHE A 245 22.79 4.69 -10.98
C PHE A 245 23.99 4.08 -10.26
N PHE A 246 23.94 4.10 -8.92
CA PHE A 246 24.96 3.48 -8.09
C PHE A 246 24.37 2.97 -6.77
N GLY A 247 24.98 1.94 -6.19
CA GLY A 247 24.61 1.35 -4.91
C GLY A 247 24.12 -0.10 -5.04
N SER A 248 23.88 -0.74 -3.90
CA SER A 248 23.39 -2.11 -3.81
C SER A 248 22.02 -2.16 -3.09
N GLY A 249 21.34 -3.31 -3.17
CA GLY A 249 20.03 -3.52 -2.54
C GLY A 249 18.82 -3.09 -3.36
N VAL A 250 19.03 -2.40 -4.49
CA VAL A 250 18.01 -2.06 -5.50
C VAL A 250 18.57 -2.28 -6.90
N SER A 251 17.69 -2.33 -7.90
CA SER A 251 17.99 -2.33 -9.33
C SER A 251 17.23 -1.20 -10.03
N ILE A 252 17.74 -0.69 -11.15
CA ILE A 252 16.98 0.22 -12.01
C ILE A 252 15.67 -0.47 -12.43
N GLY A 253 14.57 0.29 -12.42
CA GLY A 253 13.23 -0.21 -12.72
C GLY A 253 12.47 -0.65 -11.48
N MET A 254 11.58 -1.63 -11.62
CA MET A 254 10.69 -2.06 -10.55
C MET A 254 11.40 -3.01 -9.58
N ASN A 255 11.33 -2.69 -8.29
CA ASN A 255 11.81 -3.53 -7.20
C ASN A 255 10.62 -3.95 -6.35
N GLN A 256 10.63 -5.20 -5.89
CA GLN A 256 9.67 -5.74 -4.96
C GLN A 256 10.39 -6.21 -3.70
N PHE A 257 9.93 -5.74 -2.55
CA PHE A 257 10.38 -6.20 -1.24
C PHE A 257 9.21 -6.81 -0.47
N THR A 258 9.53 -7.75 0.40
CA THR A 258 8.56 -8.34 1.34
C THR A 258 9.01 -7.97 2.75
N ALA A 259 8.07 -7.54 3.60
CA ALA A 259 8.38 -7.22 4.98
C ALA A 259 8.74 -8.48 5.76
N ASP A 260 9.73 -8.38 6.64
CA ASP A 260 10.00 -9.41 7.64
C ASP A 260 9.02 -9.33 8.83
N ALA A 261 9.26 -10.13 9.86
CA ALA A 261 8.43 -10.19 11.07
C ALA A 261 8.34 -8.88 11.85
N ASP A 262 9.31 -7.97 11.69
CA ASP A 262 9.35 -6.65 12.32
C ASP A 262 8.79 -5.55 11.40
N GLY A 263 8.23 -5.93 10.24
CA GLY A 263 7.67 -5.00 9.26
C GLY A 263 8.74 -4.36 8.38
N VAL A 264 9.99 -4.84 8.38
CA VAL A 264 11.09 -4.24 7.61
C VAL A 264 11.14 -4.80 6.21
N PHE A 265 11.10 -3.92 5.21
CA PHE A 265 11.23 -4.31 3.81
C PHE A 265 12.70 -4.48 3.41
N VAL A 266 13.54 -3.53 3.80
CA VAL A 266 14.95 -3.49 3.43
C VAL A 266 15.74 -2.57 4.36
N GLU A 267 16.97 -2.97 4.66
CA GLU A 267 18.00 -2.15 5.29
C GLU A 267 19.19 -1.97 4.34
N PHE A 268 19.62 -0.72 4.15
CA PHE A 268 20.75 -0.36 3.29
C PHE A 268 21.98 -0.05 4.14
N ARG A 269 23.14 -0.56 3.71
CA ARG A 269 24.39 -0.33 4.44
C ARG A 269 25.03 0.99 4.02
N ASN A 270 25.89 1.53 4.87
CA ASN A 270 26.56 2.82 4.65
C ASN A 270 27.67 2.75 3.60
N ASP A 271 28.31 1.59 3.49
CA ASP A 271 29.48 1.34 2.64
C ASP A 271 29.12 1.19 1.15
N ASP A 272 27.88 0.82 0.85
CA ASP A 272 27.37 0.61 -0.52
C ASP A 272 27.46 1.85 -1.43
N PHE A 273 27.49 3.06 -0.86
CA PHE A 273 27.45 4.32 -1.62
C PHE A 273 28.82 4.99 -1.80
N THR A 274 29.86 4.46 -1.16
CA THR A 274 31.20 5.07 -1.19
C THR A 274 32.18 4.37 -2.15
N ALA A 275 31.84 3.15 -2.61
CA ALA A 275 32.53 2.53 -3.73
C ALA A 275 32.22 3.34 -5.00
N GLY A 276 33.16 3.47 -5.94
CA GLY A 276 32.86 4.01 -7.27
C GLY A 276 32.52 5.50 -7.40
N ILE A 277 32.79 6.34 -6.38
CA ILE A 277 32.53 7.79 -6.45
C ILE A 277 33.21 8.42 -7.67
N THR A 278 32.41 8.96 -8.58
CA THR A 278 32.91 9.76 -9.70
C THR A 278 33.43 11.11 -9.19
N THR A 279 34.58 11.54 -9.71
CA THR A 279 35.19 12.82 -9.33
C THR A 279 34.63 13.92 -10.22
N PRO A 280 33.96 14.95 -9.67
CA PRO A 280 33.53 16.08 -10.47
C PRO A 280 34.74 16.86 -10.99
N THR A 281 34.59 17.47 -12.15
CA THR A 281 35.59 18.37 -12.76
C THR A 281 34.98 19.74 -12.95
N LYS A 282 35.80 20.72 -13.33
CA LYS A 282 35.33 22.08 -13.60
C LYS A 282 34.13 22.11 -14.54
N ASP A 283 33.10 22.86 -14.17
CA ASP A 283 31.80 22.99 -14.84
C ASP A 283 31.00 21.67 -14.95
N HIS A 284 31.35 20.64 -14.17
CA HIS A 284 30.74 19.30 -14.21
C HIS A 284 30.56 18.73 -12.80
N GLU A 285 29.34 18.86 -12.26
CA GLU A 285 28.92 18.15 -11.05
C GLU A 285 28.70 16.66 -11.33
N THR A 286 28.76 15.84 -10.29
CA THR A 286 28.50 14.40 -10.40
C THR A 286 27.41 13.96 -9.44
N TYR A 287 26.50 13.14 -9.94
CA TYR A 287 25.45 12.50 -9.17
C TYR A 287 25.74 11.00 -9.20
N ASN A 288 25.76 10.36 -8.04
CA ASN A 288 25.94 8.91 -7.95
C ASN A 288 24.95 8.39 -6.93
N GLY A 289 24.13 7.42 -7.31
CA GLY A 289 23.16 6.83 -6.42
C GLY A 289 21.86 6.48 -7.13
N TRP A 290 20.78 6.40 -6.37
CA TRP A 290 19.48 6.07 -6.88
C TRP A 290 18.40 6.87 -6.16
N GLU A 291 17.27 7.03 -6.84
CA GLU A 291 16.06 7.62 -6.29
C GLU A 291 14.85 6.84 -6.77
N ALA A 292 13.90 6.64 -5.86
CA ALA A 292 12.62 6.09 -6.22
C ALA A 292 11.78 7.16 -6.91
N THR A 293 11.28 6.83 -8.10
CA THR A 293 10.32 7.65 -8.86
C THR A 293 8.87 7.29 -8.50
N HIS A 294 8.68 6.12 -7.87
CA HIS A 294 7.43 5.68 -7.28
C HIS A 294 7.72 4.72 -6.13
N CYS A 295 6.92 4.76 -5.06
CA CYS A 295 7.03 3.82 -3.95
C CYS A 295 5.68 3.67 -3.24
N THR A 296 5.19 2.44 -3.12
CA THR A 296 3.92 2.09 -2.49
C THR A 296 4.02 0.77 -1.74
N ALA A 297 3.31 0.65 -0.62
CA ALA A 297 3.23 -0.58 0.15
C ALA A 297 1.78 -1.05 0.29
N PHE A 298 1.58 -2.36 0.36
CA PHE A 298 0.28 -2.97 0.61
C PHE A 298 0.41 -4.24 1.45
N ALA A 299 -0.67 -4.61 2.12
CA ALA A 299 -0.77 -5.85 2.87
C ALA A 299 -1.89 -6.74 2.34
N ASP A 300 -1.66 -8.04 2.40
CA ASP A 300 -2.67 -9.09 2.28
C ASP A 300 -3.41 -9.25 3.62
N TYR A 301 -4.65 -8.79 3.64
CA TYR A 301 -5.54 -8.90 4.79
C TYR A 301 -6.40 -10.16 4.73
N ALA A 302 -6.15 -11.07 3.78
CA ALA A 302 -6.89 -12.32 3.70
C ALA A 302 -6.84 -13.04 5.05
N GLY A 303 -5.69 -13.26 5.66
CA GLY A 303 -5.59 -13.98 6.94
C GLY A 303 -6.40 -13.39 8.11
N LEU A 304 -6.88 -12.15 8.01
CA LEU A 304 -7.51 -11.42 9.12
C LEU A 304 -9.02 -11.40 9.10
N PHE A 305 -9.64 -11.41 7.93
CA PHE A 305 -11.06 -11.18 7.84
C PHE A 305 -11.86 -12.46 8.06
N HIS A 306 -12.92 -12.35 8.85
CA HIS A 306 -13.75 -13.50 9.22
C HIS A 306 -14.75 -13.89 8.12
N PHE A 307 -15.03 -12.96 7.21
CA PHE A 307 -15.95 -13.15 6.10
C PHE A 307 -15.15 -13.36 4.79
N LYS A 308 -14.85 -14.63 4.46
CA LYS A 308 -14.12 -15.06 3.26
C LYS A 308 -14.74 -16.32 2.65
N GLU A 309 -14.53 -16.55 1.35
CA GLU A 309 -14.95 -17.81 0.71
C GLU A 309 -14.10 -18.97 1.24
N GLY A 310 -14.75 -19.95 1.88
CA GLY A 310 -14.12 -21.14 2.45
C GLY A 310 -14.43 -21.41 3.91
N ASP A 311 -14.87 -20.40 4.68
CA ASP A 311 -15.20 -20.58 6.12
C ASP A 311 -16.66 -21.03 6.37
N ALA A 312 -17.45 -21.23 5.32
CA ALA A 312 -18.66 -22.05 5.32
C ALA A 312 -19.16 -22.28 3.89
N ILE A 313 -18.94 -23.48 3.34
CA ILE A 313 -19.81 -24.11 2.34
C ILE A 313 -19.99 -25.57 2.72
#